data_AF-A0A6N2SQL7-F1
#
_entry.id   AF-A0A6N2SQL7-F1
#
_cell.length_a   1.000
_cell.length_b   1.000
_cell.length_c   1.000
_cell.angle_alpha   90.00
_cell.angle_beta   90.00
_cell.angle_gamma   90.00
#
_symmetry.space_group_name_H-M   'P 1'
#
loop_
_entity.id
_entity.type
_entity.pdbx_description
1 polymer ?
#
loop_
_entity_poly.entity_id
_entity_poly.type
_entity_poly.pdbx_seq_one_letter_code
_entity_poly.pdbx_strand_id
1 'polypeptide(L)'
;MKRQLLLFIHLLPALLFAQQEVIFPDDFKTNALDGKEVTITNTLTLTNNYSYAYGSITLSEGPLWTPTEKNLPGVEMFNQKNKENQDNQITVKQGVYSFTDANGTCRIGQTVAKLTGTASYSNGKYTITLTKKPEFQGNERPTTCNIEEDYNLKVVSFNVENYKGANDVQRTKIVAALKAMDADIYALLEVFGNSSLNDLCTALNTACQTNQYKYIENSTANQGMACFIYNSNTVIPFKELQKNRLADNGYLPDRKIAQAFDLKANNERFIVCLNHWKAKDNSYNKPDEYADTGDGQGSHVLRRVHEAEATLEFIKTVTAYFEDEDVLIVGDLNSYSKEDPIRVLEEGELINELQKYAPNEYSYAFFSNNSYATGYLDHSFATATLDAQIRYAHPFHINADEPDALKIGGKPQEDNMYRCSDHNPIVTFIKLGTTTGIESPTLSRPDIELIGDPRSGYLTLVSNTDFVLIRAEIVNIGGQIIAAYDTNNTGNTEKHFTLPVKNLASGFYLVRAYDAQNRCTTYKVVLP
;
A
#
# COMPACT_ATOMS: atom_id res chain seq x y z
N MET A 1 -72.64 1.93 -40.48
CA MET A 1 -71.19 2.25 -40.46
C MET A 1 -70.78 2.95 -39.16
N LYS A 2 -70.95 2.32 -37.99
CA LYS A 2 -70.47 2.83 -36.70
C LYS A 2 -70.12 1.65 -35.80
N ARG A 3 -69.01 0.97 -36.07
CA ARG A 3 -68.45 -0.07 -35.17
C ARG A 3 -67.03 -0.50 -35.57
N GLN A 4 -66.16 0.45 -35.90
CA GLN A 4 -64.71 0.19 -36.02
C GLN A 4 -63.93 1.46 -35.64
N LEU A 5 -64.05 1.90 -34.39
CA LEU A 5 -63.20 2.96 -33.85
C LEU A 5 -63.06 2.90 -32.32
N LEU A 6 -62.94 1.70 -31.75
CA LEU A 6 -62.81 1.53 -30.29
C LEU A 6 -61.76 0.50 -29.87
N LEU A 7 -60.92 0.00 -30.78
CA LEU A 7 -59.84 -0.94 -30.44
C LEU A 7 -58.44 -0.31 -30.31
N PHE A 8 -58.33 1.03 -30.35
CA PHE A 8 -57.04 1.73 -30.20
C PHE A 8 -56.84 2.40 -28.83
N ILE A 9 -57.79 2.28 -27.90
CA ILE A 9 -57.74 2.98 -26.59
C ILE A 9 -57.37 2.03 -25.42
N HIS A 10 -57.19 0.73 -25.67
CA HIS A 10 -56.84 -0.24 -24.61
C HIS A 10 -55.39 -0.75 -24.64
N LEU A 11 -54.58 -0.30 -25.61
CA LEU A 11 -53.12 -0.58 -25.64
C LEU A 11 -52.26 0.60 -25.16
N LEU A 12 -52.84 1.78 -24.96
CA LEU A 12 -52.10 2.96 -24.47
C LEU A 12 -51.67 2.91 -22.99
N PRO A 13 -52.34 2.20 -22.04
CA PRO A 13 -51.84 2.15 -20.68
C PRO A 13 -50.62 1.23 -20.53
N ALA A 14 -50.51 0.16 -21.33
CA ALA A 14 -49.44 -0.83 -21.17
C ALA A 14 -48.06 -0.29 -21.60
N LEU A 15 -48.01 0.65 -22.55
CA LEU A 15 -46.77 1.31 -22.98
C LEU A 15 -46.32 2.43 -22.03
N LEU A 16 -47.20 2.99 -21.20
CA LEU A 16 -46.83 4.02 -20.21
C LEU A 16 -46.19 3.43 -18.93
N PHE A 17 -46.31 2.12 -18.70
CA PHE A 17 -45.76 1.43 -17.53
C PHE A 17 -44.73 0.36 -17.88
N ALA A 18 -44.23 0.35 -19.12
CA ALA A 18 -43.14 -0.55 -19.50
C ALA A 18 -41.85 -0.10 -18.78
N GLN A 19 -41.25 -1.02 -18.02
CA GLN A 19 -39.93 -0.89 -17.42
C GLN A 19 -38.92 -0.49 -18.51
N GLN A 20 -38.34 0.71 -18.40
CA GLN A 20 -37.42 1.24 -19.39
C GLN A 20 -35.98 0.81 -19.05
N GLU A 21 -35.34 0.07 -19.95
CA GLU A 21 -33.90 -0.20 -19.85
C GLU A 21 -33.10 1.07 -20.17
N VAL A 22 -32.11 1.38 -19.32
CA VAL A 22 -31.27 2.58 -19.42
C VAL A 22 -29.82 2.24 -19.05
N ILE A 23 -28.90 3.13 -19.41
CA ILE A 23 -27.48 3.10 -19.09
C ILE A 23 -27.13 4.37 -18.30
N PHE A 24 -26.51 4.22 -17.14
CA PHE A 24 -26.02 5.35 -16.35
C PHE A 24 -24.53 5.58 -16.63
N PRO A 25 -24.06 6.84 -16.78
CA PRO A 25 -24.79 8.10 -16.64
C PRO A 25 -25.43 8.61 -17.94
N ASP A 26 -25.26 7.91 -19.07
CA ASP A 26 -25.57 8.40 -20.41
C ASP A 26 -27.05 8.75 -20.65
N ASP A 27 -27.98 7.96 -20.12
CA ASP A 27 -29.43 8.21 -20.29
C ASP A 27 -30.00 9.21 -19.25
N PHE A 28 -29.20 9.63 -18.27
CA PHE A 28 -29.63 10.44 -17.13
C PHE A 28 -29.35 11.95 -17.31
N LYS A 29 -29.14 12.41 -18.55
CA LYS A 29 -28.74 13.81 -18.86
C LYS A 29 -29.91 14.81 -18.96
N THR A 30 -31.14 14.34 -19.03
CA THR A 30 -32.35 15.18 -19.14
C THR A 30 -33.40 14.71 -18.13
N ASN A 31 -34.47 15.46 -17.89
CA ASN A 31 -35.55 15.04 -16.99
C ASN A 31 -36.52 14.00 -17.59
N ALA A 32 -36.21 13.40 -18.76
CA ALA A 32 -37.12 12.53 -19.50
C ALA A 32 -37.47 11.20 -18.79
N LEU A 33 -36.70 10.80 -17.78
CA LEU A 33 -36.95 9.61 -16.96
C LEU A 33 -37.75 9.92 -15.68
N ASP A 34 -38.10 11.18 -15.42
CA ASP A 34 -38.80 11.54 -14.18
C ASP A 34 -40.17 10.83 -14.06
N GLY A 35 -40.39 10.19 -12.91
CA GLY A 35 -41.58 9.39 -12.61
C GLY A 35 -41.64 8.03 -13.31
N LYS A 36 -40.64 7.64 -14.10
CA LYS A 36 -40.63 6.37 -14.83
C LYS A 36 -40.00 5.25 -14.02
N GLU A 37 -40.48 4.04 -14.27
CA GLU A 37 -39.84 2.81 -13.84
C GLU A 37 -38.67 2.49 -14.78
N VAL A 38 -37.45 2.40 -14.22
CA VAL A 38 -36.23 2.18 -15.01
C VAL A 38 -35.44 0.97 -14.52
N THR A 39 -34.61 0.42 -15.40
CA THR A 39 -33.60 -0.57 -15.07
C THR A 39 -32.26 -0.16 -15.64
N ILE A 40 -31.34 0.16 -14.75
CA ILE A 40 -29.97 0.48 -15.12
C ILE A 40 -29.25 -0.82 -15.44
N THR A 41 -28.88 -0.98 -16.71
CA THR A 41 -28.40 -2.25 -17.27
C THR A 41 -26.90 -2.45 -17.09
N ASN A 42 -26.12 -1.38 -17.05
CA ASN A 42 -24.70 -1.45 -16.72
C ASN A 42 -24.47 -1.64 -15.21
N THR A 43 -23.33 -2.23 -14.86
CA THR A 43 -22.93 -2.45 -13.47
C THR A 43 -22.55 -1.12 -12.82
N LEU A 44 -23.06 -0.89 -11.61
CA LEU A 44 -22.71 0.27 -10.78
C LEU A 44 -21.92 -0.16 -9.55
N THR A 45 -21.10 0.75 -9.04
CA THR A 45 -20.28 0.58 -7.83
C THR A 45 -20.84 1.46 -6.72
N LEU A 46 -20.94 0.92 -5.50
CA LEU A 46 -21.25 1.69 -4.30
C LEU A 46 -20.06 2.57 -3.96
N THR A 47 -20.25 3.89 -3.98
CA THR A 47 -19.17 4.85 -3.72
C THR A 47 -19.42 5.72 -2.50
N ASN A 48 -20.66 5.82 -2.00
CA ASN A 48 -20.94 6.51 -0.75
C ASN A 48 -22.01 5.77 0.06
N ASN A 49 -21.61 5.27 1.23
CA ASN A 49 -22.48 4.64 2.22
C ASN A 49 -22.75 5.53 3.45
N TYR A 50 -22.34 6.80 3.48
CA TYR A 50 -22.46 7.66 4.67
C TYR A 50 -23.91 7.75 5.20
N SER A 51 -24.89 7.85 4.29
CA SER A 51 -26.30 8.00 4.65
C SER A 51 -27.08 6.69 4.68
N TYR A 52 -26.41 5.53 4.65
CA TYR A 52 -27.07 4.22 4.54
C TYR A 52 -28.10 3.98 5.66
N ALA A 53 -27.79 4.38 6.89
CA ALA A 53 -28.68 4.25 8.05
C ALA A 53 -29.96 5.11 7.92
N TYR A 54 -29.95 6.11 7.04
CA TYR A 54 -31.10 6.94 6.69
C TYR A 54 -31.81 6.47 5.39
N GLY A 55 -31.43 5.29 4.88
CA GLY A 55 -32.07 4.67 3.73
C GLY A 55 -31.61 5.20 2.37
N SER A 56 -30.43 5.83 2.28
CA SER A 56 -29.85 6.23 0.99
C SER A 56 -28.35 5.93 0.86
N ILE A 57 -27.96 5.53 -0.36
CA ILE A 57 -26.56 5.34 -0.78
C ILE A 57 -26.33 6.09 -2.10
N THR A 58 -25.07 6.24 -2.49
CA THR A 58 -24.71 6.73 -3.84
C THR A 58 -23.94 5.66 -4.58
N LEU A 59 -24.31 5.48 -5.84
CA LEU A 59 -23.65 4.61 -6.79
C LEU A 59 -23.02 5.44 -7.93
N SER A 60 -22.06 4.86 -8.62
CA SER A 60 -21.40 5.44 -9.80
C SER A 60 -21.09 4.36 -10.83
N GLU A 61 -20.81 4.74 -12.07
CA GLU A 61 -20.18 3.86 -13.05
C GLU A 61 -18.70 3.70 -12.66
N GLY A 62 -18.36 2.57 -12.04
CA GLY A 62 -17.02 2.32 -11.50
C GLY A 62 -16.70 3.09 -10.21
N PRO A 63 -15.50 2.89 -9.63
CA PRO A 63 -15.06 3.61 -8.44
C PRO A 63 -14.82 5.11 -8.73
N LEU A 64 -15.03 5.96 -7.72
CA LEU A 64 -14.64 7.36 -7.77
C LEU A 64 -13.26 7.54 -7.14
N TRP A 65 -12.34 8.09 -7.92
CA TRP A 65 -10.97 8.35 -7.49
C TRP A 65 -10.80 9.82 -7.13
N THR A 66 -10.04 10.10 -6.07
CA THR A 66 -9.57 11.47 -5.82
C THR A 66 -8.76 11.91 -7.06
N PRO A 67 -9.00 13.11 -7.63
CA PRO A 67 -8.37 13.47 -8.91
C PRO A 67 -6.84 13.32 -8.93
N THR A 68 -6.16 13.73 -7.85
CA THR A 68 -4.70 13.64 -7.69
C THR A 68 -4.18 12.23 -7.35
N GLU A 69 -5.05 11.23 -7.25
CA GLU A 69 -4.66 9.81 -7.23
C GLU A 69 -4.30 9.31 -8.63
N LYS A 70 -4.98 9.84 -9.67
CA LYS A 70 -4.86 9.35 -11.05
C LYS A 70 -4.29 10.37 -12.03
N ASN A 71 -4.20 11.65 -11.64
CA ASN A 71 -3.76 12.74 -12.52
C ASN A 71 -2.78 13.68 -11.79
N LEU A 72 -1.85 14.27 -12.53
CA LEU A 72 -0.96 15.30 -11.98
C LEU A 72 -1.76 16.51 -11.47
N PRO A 73 -1.35 17.13 -10.35
CA PRO A 73 -1.97 18.31 -9.79
C PRO A 73 -2.16 19.46 -10.79
N GLY A 74 -3.23 20.23 -10.59
CA GLY A 74 -3.50 21.43 -11.37
C GLY A 74 -4.95 21.87 -11.21
N VAL A 75 -5.18 23.18 -11.09
CA VAL A 75 -6.51 23.75 -10.78
C VAL A 75 -7.56 23.36 -11.82
N GLU A 76 -7.22 23.45 -13.11
CA GLU A 76 -8.15 23.08 -14.20
C GLU A 76 -8.44 21.57 -14.19
N MET A 77 -7.39 20.74 -14.09
CA MET A 77 -7.51 19.29 -13.98
C MET A 77 -8.40 18.90 -12.80
N PHE A 78 -8.11 19.45 -11.62
CA PHE A 78 -8.80 19.12 -10.38
C PHE A 78 -10.27 19.49 -10.46
N ASN A 79 -10.60 20.68 -10.97
CA ASN A 79 -11.99 21.11 -11.16
C ASN A 79 -12.72 20.24 -12.19
N GLN A 80 -12.08 19.91 -13.31
CA GLN A 80 -12.66 19.05 -14.34
C GLN A 80 -12.96 17.66 -13.79
N LYS A 81 -11.99 17.01 -13.14
CA LYS A 81 -12.14 15.65 -12.62
C LYS A 81 -13.12 15.54 -11.46
N ASN A 82 -13.17 16.55 -10.59
CA ASN A 82 -14.24 16.64 -9.58
C ASN A 82 -15.63 16.79 -10.22
N LYS A 83 -15.74 17.56 -11.31
CA LYS A 83 -17.00 17.69 -12.05
C LYS A 83 -17.41 16.36 -12.70
N GLU A 84 -16.46 15.62 -13.29
CA GLU A 84 -16.69 14.27 -13.80
C GLU A 84 -17.18 13.32 -12.68
N ASN A 85 -16.54 13.32 -11.51
CA ASN A 85 -17.00 12.54 -10.34
C ASN A 85 -18.42 12.96 -9.88
N GLN A 86 -18.74 14.25 -9.92
CA GLN A 86 -20.08 14.74 -9.56
C GLN A 86 -21.17 14.29 -10.55
N ASP A 87 -20.82 14.23 -11.85
CA ASP A 87 -21.73 13.82 -12.91
C ASP A 87 -21.89 12.29 -12.99
N ASN A 88 -20.92 11.55 -12.47
CA ASN A 88 -20.93 10.09 -12.36
C ASN A 88 -21.51 9.61 -11.02
N GLN A 89 -22.49 10.31 -10.43
CA GLN A 89 -23.13 9.88 -9.18
C GLN A 89 -24.65 9.80 -9.32
N ILE A 90 -25.22 8.69 -8.83
CA ILE A 90 -26.67 8.51 -8.71
C ILE A 90 -27.04 8.10 -7.28
N THR A 91 -27.95 8.86 -6.67
CA THR A 91 -28.48 8.53 -5.35
C THR A 91 -29.52 7.44 -5.46
N VAL A 92 -29.44 6.44 -4.59
CA VAL A 92 -30.40 5.34 -4.49
C VAL A 92 -31.03 5.35 -3.10
N LYS A 93 -32.36 5.26 -3.05
CA LYS A 93 -33.15 5.13 -1.82
C LYS A 93 -33.72 3.73 -1.70
N GLN A 94 -33.72 3.17 -0.48
CA GLN A 94 -34.15 1.79 -0.24
C GLN A 94 -35.63 1.51 -0.61
N GLY A 95 -36.51 2.51 -0.55
CA GLY A 95 -37.95 2.27 -0.71
C GLY A 95 -38.42 1.20 0.28
N VAL A 96 -38.99 0.09 -0.23
CA VAL A 96 -39.36 -1.10 0.58
C VAL A 96 -38.29 -2.20 0.58
N TYR A 97 -37.21 -2.05 -0.21
CA TYR A 97 -36.17 -3.05 -0.38
C TYR A 97 -34.82 -2.58 0.19
N SER A 98 -34.29 -3.30 1.18
CA SER A 98 -32.96 -2.97 1.70
C SER A 98 -31.87 -3.20 0.65
N PHE A 99 -30.85 -2.34 0.67
CA PHE A 99 -29.58 -2.49 -0.04
C PHE A 99 -28.43 -2.97 0.89
N THR A 100 -28.73 -3.30 2.15
CA THR A 100 -27.72 -3.74 3.12
C THR A 100 -27.46 -5.24 3.07
N ASP A 101 -26.26 -5.64 3.47
CA ASP A 101 -25.83 -7.01 3.73
C ASP A 101 -26.54 -7.65 4.93
N ALA A 102 -26.17 -8.89 5.25
CA ALA A 102 -26.72 -9.65 6.37
C ALA A 102 -26.43 -9.02 7.74
N ASN A 103 -25.41 -8.17 7.85
CA ASN A 103 -25.06 -7.42 9.06
C ASN A 103 -25.81 -6.07 9.14
N GLY A 104 -26.67 -5.76 8.16
CA GLY A 104 -27.40 -4.50 8.11
C GLY A 104 -26.53 -3.31 7.69
N THR A 105 -25.45 -3.56 6.95
CA THR A 105 -24.47 -2.55 6.51
C THR A 105 -24.24 -2.60 4.99
N CYS A 106 -23.42 -1.71 4.44
CA CYS A 106 -22.99 -1.77 3.04
C CYS A 106 -21.59 -1.15 2.91
N ARG A 107 -20.80 -1.63 1.95
CA ARG A 107 -19.38 -1.27 1.81
C ARG A 107 -19.12 -0.57 0.48
N ILE A 108 -18.27 0.45 0.49
CA ILE A 108 -17.77 1.08 -0.74
C ILE A 108 -17.08 -0.01 -1.59
N GLY A 109 -17.17 0.07 -2.92
CA GLY A 109 -16.59 -0.93 -3.82
C GLY A 109 -17.48 -2.14 -4.14
N GLN A 110 -18.56 -2.39 -3.37
CA GLN A 110 -19.57 -3.38 -3.75
C GLN A 110 -20.22 -3.00 -5.09
N THR A 111 -20.55 -3.98 -5.92
CA THR A 111 -21.15 -3.75 -7.24
C THR A 111 -22.56 -4.30 -7.32
N VAL A 112 -23.39 -3.68 -8.16
CA VAL A 112 -24.78 -4.10 -8.42
C VAL A 112 -25.06 -3.98 -9.92
N ALA A 113 -25.70 -5.00 -10.49
CA ALA A 113 -26.18 -4.99 -11.87
C ALA A 113 -27.71 -4.96 -11.91
N LYS A 114 -28.29 -4.48 -13.02
CA LYS A 114 -29.75 -4.46 -13.26
C LYS A 114 -30.53 -3.76 -12.14
N LEU A 115 -30.02 -2.63 -11.64
CA LEU A 115 -30.67 -1.85 -10.59
C LEU A 115 -32.02 -1.36 -11.10
N THR A 116 -33.10 -1.75 -10.44
CA THR A 116 -34.47 -1.43 -10.85
C THR A 116 -35.15 -0.55 -9.81
N GLY A 117 -35.78 0.53 -10.27
CA GLY A 117 -36.46 1.48 -9.40
C GLY A 117 -37.19 2.57 -10.16
N THR A 118 -37.99 3.34 -9.43
CA THR A 118 -38.62 4.54 -9.96
C THR A 118 -37.63 5.71 -9.91
N ALA A 119 -37.40 6.34 -11.07
CA ALA A 119 -36.56 7.51 -11.18
C ALA A 119 -37.33 8.78 -10.80
N SER A 120 -36.71 9.66 -10.00
CA SER A 120 -37.26 10.98 -9.65
C SER A 120 -36.21 12.05 -9.93
N TYR A 121 -36.61 13.12 -10.61
CA TYR A 121 -35.72 14.21 -10.99
C TYR A 121 -36.05 15.48 -10.21
N SER A 122 -35.05 16.04 -9.52
CA SER A 122 -35.21 17.32 -8.82
C SER A 122 -33.87 18.04 -8.75
N ASN A 123 -33.88 19.37 -8.86
CA ASN A 123 -32.69 20.21 -8.75
C ASN A 123 -31.50 19.75 -9.63
N GLY A 124 -31.79 19.28 -10.85
CA GLY A 124 -30.75 18.85 -11.77
C GLY A 124 -30.23 17.42 -11.56
N LYS A 125 -30.75 16.68 -10.58
CA LYS A 125 -30.24 15.35 -10.21
C LYS A 125 -31.34 14.30 -10.16
N TYR A 126 -30.95 13.07 -10.51
CA TYR A 126 -31.78 11.90 -10.36
C TYR A 126 -31.59 11.21 -9.02
N THR A 127 -32.68 10.65 -8.51
CA THR A 127 -32.69 9.65 -7.44
C THR A 127 -33.48 8.44 -7.91
N ILE A 128 -32.95 7.23 -7.66
CA ILE A 128 -33.67 5.98 -7.87
C ILE A 128 -34.26 5.51 -6.54
N THR A 129 -35.56 5.27 -6.48
CA THR A 129 -36.17 4.57 -5.34
C THR A 129 -36.41 3.12 -5.72
N LEU A 130 -35.82 2.18 -4.97
CA LEU A 130 -35.87 0.76 -5.31
C LEU A 130 -37.30 0.21 -5.30
N THR A 131 -37.64 -0.50 -6.38
CA THR A 131 -38.89 -1.26 -6.57
C THR A 131 -38.64 -2.76 -6.73
N LYS A 132 -37.37 -3.15 -6.76
CA LYS A 132 -36.91 -4.54 -6.71
C LYS A 132 -35.71 -4.63 -5.78
N LYS A 133 -35.57 -5.77 -5.09
CA LYS A 133 -34.41 -6.04 -4.25
C LYS A 133 -33.13 -6.07 -5.11
N PRO A 134 -32.12 -5.24 -4.80
CA PRO A 134 -30.82 -5.29 -5.47
C PRO A 134 -29.99 -6.46 -4.94
N GLU A 135 -29.09 -6.96 -5.77
CA GLU A 135 -28.11 -7.98 -5.41
C GLU A 135 -26.72 -7.35 -5.50
N PHE A 136 -26.19 -6.94 -4.35
CA PHE A 136 -24.81 -6.44 -4.25
C PHE A 136 -23.84 -7.62 -4.15
N GLN A 137 -22.68 -7.48 -4.79
CA GLN A 137 -21.63 -8.48 -4.82
C GLN A 137 -20.24 -7.84 -4.82
N GLY A 138 -19.23 -8.61 -4.41
CA GLY A 138 -17.84 -8.15 -4.33
C GLY A 138 -17.57 -7.33 -3.07
N ASN A 139 -16.29 -7.08 -2.80
CA ASN A 139 -15.79 -6.46 -1.57
C ASN A 139 -16.45 -7.03 -0.31
N GLU A 140 -16.44 -8.35 -0.16
CA GLU A 140 -16.80 -8.99 1.11
C GLU A 140 -15.73 -8.67 2.16
N ARG A 141 -16.13 -8.61 3.43
CA ARG A 141 -15.21 -8.31 4.53
C ARG A 141 -14.08 -9.34 4.58
N PRO A 142 -12.81 -8.92 4.38
CA PRO A 142 -11.72 -9.87 4.36
C PRO A 142 -11.39 -10.29 5.79
N THR A 143 -11.09 -11.56 6.02
CA THR A 143 -10.81 -12.10 7.36
C THR A 143 -9.32 -12.34 7.62
N THR A 144 -8.51 -12.36 6.57
CA THR A 144 -7.06 -12.53 6.59
C THR A 144 -6.44 -11.71 5.46
N CYS A 145 -5.17 -11.36 5.57
CA CYS A 145 -4.41 -10.72 4.50
C CYS A 145 -3.30 -11.64 3.93
N ASN A 146 -3.34 -12.95 4.15
CA ASN A 146 -2.26 -13.83 3.68
C ASN A 146 -2.27 -13.99 2.16
N ILE A 147 -1.08 -14.12 1.59
CA ILE A 147 -0.85 -14.38 0.16
C ILE A 147 -0.32 -15.81 -0.06
N GLU A 148 -0.37 -16.31 -1.30
CA GLU A 148 0.11 -17.66 -1.63
C GLU A 148 1.62 -17.70 -1.89
N GLU A 149 2.24 -16.56 -2.19
CA GLU A 149 3.66 -16.43 -2.48
C GLU A 149 4.53 -16.78 -1.26
N ASP A 150 5.72 -17.30 -1.53
CA ASP A 150 6.71 -17.57 -0.49
C ASP A 150 7.36 -16.26 0.00
N TYR A 151 7.13 -15.92 1.27
CA TYR A 151 7.74 -14.84 2.01
C TYR A 151 8.25 -15.35 3.37
N ASN A 152 9.19 -14.65 3.99
CA ASN A 152 9.71 -14.99 5.33
C ASN A 152 9.57 -13.84 6.33
N LEU A 153 8.97 -12.73 5.90
CA LEU A 153 8.77 -11.55 6.72
C LEU A 153 7.53 -10.78 6.24
N LYS A 154 6.65 -10.40 7.18
CA LYS A 154 5.47 -9.58 6.94
C LYS A 154 5.53 -8.28 7.74
N VAL A 155 5.48 -7.14 7.07
CA VAL A 155 5.47 -5.81 7.68
C VAL A 155 4.12 -5.14 7.42
N VAL A 156 3.48 -4.62 8.47
CA VAL A 156 2.20 -3.90 8.39
C VAL A 156 2.39 -2.46 8.83
N SER A 157 2.04 -1.51 7.97
CA SER A 157 1.91 -0.10 8.34
C SER A 157 0.45 0.25 8.61
N PHE A 158 0.18 0.90 9.74
CA PHE A 158 -1.22 1.16 10.13
C PHE A 158 -1.39 2.45 10.96
N ASN A 159 -2.12 3.42 10.42
CA ASN A 159 -2.67 4.52 11.20
C ASN A 159 -3.87 4.06 12.03
N VAL A 160 -3.74 4.08 13.36
CA VAL A 160 -4.75 3.54 14.30
C VAL A 160 -5.72 4.59 14.85
N GLU A 161 -5.77 5.78 14.26
CA GLU A 161 -6.74 6.86 14.55
C GLU A 161 -6.71 7.29 16.03
N ASN A 162 -5.64 7.97 16.44
CA ASN A 162 -5.49 8.59 17.77
C ASN A 162 -5.65 7.65 18.98
N TYR A 163 -5.00 6.49 18.97
CA TYR A 163 -5.07 5.52 20.07
C TYR A 163 -4.41 6.02 21.36
N LYS A 164 -5.19 6.10 22.45
CA LYS A 164 -4.77 6.68 23.76
C LYS A 164 -4.83 5.71 24.94
N GLY A 165 -4.99 4.41 24.72
CA GLY A 165 -5.00 3.37 25.77
C GLY A 165 -6.24 3.33 26.69
N ALA A 166 -7.14 4.31 26.62
CA ALA A 166 -8.28 4.43 27.55
C ALA A 166 -9.64 3.97 26.98
N ASN A 167 -9.70 3.59 25.70
CA ASN A 167 -10.94 3.20 25.03
C ASN A 167 -10.95 1.69 24.76
N ASP A 168 -11.70 0.95 25.56
CA ASP A 168 -11.78 -0.51 25.47
C ASP A 168 -12.29 -0.99 24.10
N VAL A 169 -13.21 -0.25 23.47
CA VAL A 169 -13.73 -0.62 22.15
C VAL A 169 -12.66 -0.43 21.09
N GLN A 170 -12.02 0.75 21.04
CA GLN A 170 -10.95 0.99 20.05
C GLN A 170 -9.81 -0.01 20.21
N ARG A 171 -9.37 -0.28 21.45
CA ARG A 171 -8.34 -1.30 21.73
C ARG A 171 -8.77 -2.67 21.21
N THR A 172 -10.00 -3.09 21.50
CA THR A 172 -10.51 -4.41 21.09
C THR A 172 -10.48 -4.57 19.57
N LYS A 173 -10.95 -3.56 18.84
CA LYS A 173 -10.99 -3.62 17.36
C LYS A 173 -9.59 -3.56 16.74
N ILE A 174 -8.70 -2.70 17.24
CA ILE A 174 -7.30 -2.65 16.78
C ILE A 174 -6.60 -3.99 17.07
N VAL A 175 -6.74 -4.54 18.28
CA VAL A 175 -6.11 -5.84 18.64
C VAL A 175 -6.65 -6.98 17.77
N ALA A 176 -7.95 -6.97 17.45
CA ALA A 176 -8.53 -7.92 16.50
C ALA A 176 -7.90 -7.77 15.10
N ALA A 177 -7.69 -6.54 14.63
CA ALA A 177 -7.03 -6.26 13.35
C ALA A 177 -5.58 -6.74 13.32
N LEU A 178 -4.78 -6.39 14.34
CA LEU A 178 -3.39 -6.83 14.46
C LEU A 178 -3.32 -8.35 14.48
N LYS A 179 -4.14 -9.02 15.31
CA LYS A 179 -4.20 -10.48 15.38
C LYS A 179 -4.58 -11.14 14.05
N ALA A 180 -5.49 -10.55 13.28
CA ALA A 180 -5.89 -11.09 11.98
C ALA A 180 -4.81 -10.92 10.90
N MET A 181 -4.04 -9.83 10.95
CA MET A 181 -2.93 -9.59 10.03
C MET A 181 -1.71 -10.47 10.34
N ASP A 182 -1.48 -10.79 11.62
CA ASP A 182 -0.43 -11.68 12.10
C ASP A 182 0.93 -11.36 11.44
N ALA A 183 1.37 -10.12 11.64
CA ALA A 183 2.60 -9.58 11.08
C ALA A 183 3.78 -9.76 12.03
N ASP A 184 4.98 -9.83 11.45
CA ASP A 184 6.23 -9.88 12.19
C ASP A 184 6.62 -8.51 12.72
N ILE A 185 6.27 -7.45 11.99
CA ILE A 185 6.50 -6.05 12.37
C ILE A 185 5.24 -5.24 12.08
N TYR A 186 4.71 -4.57 13.10
CA TYR A 186 3.67 -3.55 12.98
C TYR A 186 4.31 -2.17 13.15
N ALA A 187 4.24 -1.36 12.11
CA ALA A 187 4.65 0.02 12.01
C ALA A 187 3.41 0.92 12.21
N LEU A 188 3.16 1.36 13.43
CA LEU A 188 1.90 2.00 13.83
C LEU A 188 2.02 3.51 13.89
N LEU A 189 0.97 4.21 13.48
CA LEU A 189 0.86 5.66 13.56
C LEU A 189 -0.30 6.09 14.46
N GLU A 190 -0.18 7.28 15.05
CA GLU A 190 -1.16 7.88 15.96
C GLU A 190 -1.40 7.15 17.28
N VAL A 191 -0.40 6.41 17.76
CA VAL A 191 -0.37 5.93 19.15
C VAL A 191 0.12 7.06 20.06
N PHE A 192 -0.57 7.33 21.18
CA PHE A 192 -0.25 8.43 22.07
C PHE A 192 0.70 7.99 23.20
N GLY A 193 2.00 8.17 22.95
CA GLY A 193 3.09 7.88 23.90
C GLY A 193 3.33 6.41 24.21
N ASN A 194 4.49 6.12 24.82
CA ASN A 194 4.92 4.74 25.12
C ASN A 194 3.94 3.96 26.03
N SER A 195 3.17 4.63 26.89
CA SER A 195 2.20 3.94 27.74
C SER A 195 1.06 3.32 26.94
N SER A 196 0.52 4.03 25.94
CA SER A 196 -0.53 3.49 25.07
C SER A 196 0.03 2.38 24.17
N LEU A 197 1.27 2.51 23.72
CA LEU A 197 1.96 1.47 22.96
C LEU A 197 2.13 0.18 23.78
N ASN A 198 2.56 0.31 25.04
CA ASN A 198 2.69 -0.84 25.95
C ASN A 198 1.34 -1.52 26.22
N ASP A 199 0.29 -0.74 26.45
CA ASP A 199 -1.07 -1.26 26.62
C ASP A 199 -1.53 -2.05 25.38
N LEU A 200 -1.32 -1.51 24.18
CA LEU A 200 -1.67 -2.18 22.93
C LEU A 200 -0.85 -3.48 22.72
N CYS A 201 0.46 -3.43 22.95
CA CYS A 201 1.35 -4.60 22.86
C CYS A 201 0.97 -5.69 23.88
N THR A 202 0.57 -5.30 25.09
CA THR A 202 0.12 -6.23 26.14
C THR A 202 -1.21 -6.88 25.77
N ALA A 203 -2.14 -6.09 25.22
CA ALA A 203 -3.43 -6.59 24.78
C ALA A 203 -3.29 -7.55 23.57
N LEU A 204 -2.38 -7.26 22.62
CA LEU A 204 -2.06 -8.16 21.51
C LEU A 204 -1.51 -9.50 22.01
N ASN A 205 -0.50 -9.47 22.90
CA ASN A 205 0.05 -10.69 23.51
C ASN A 205 -1.03 -11.51 24.22
N THR A 206 -1.90 -10.86 25.00
CA THR A 206 -3.03 -11.50 25.66
C THR A 206 -3.98 -12.16 24.65
N ALA A 207 -4.39 -11.44 23.61
CA ALA A 207 -5.32 -11.93 22.60
C ALA A 207 -4.75 -13.09 21.76
N CYS A 208 -3.42 -13.11 21.56
CA CYS A 208 -2.70 -14.18 20.87
C CYS A 208 -2.21 -15.29 21.80
N GLN A 209 -2.43 -15.18 23.13
CA GLN A 209 -1.95 -16.13 24.14
C GLN A 209 -0.43 -16.39 24.05
N THR A 210 0.33 -15.32 23.82
CA THR A 210 1.79 -15.35 23.64
C THR A 210 2.45 -14.26 24.47
N ASN A 211 3.78 -14.24 24.49
CA ASN A 211 4.60 -13.15 25.02
C ASN A 211 5.65 -12.65 24.01
N GLN A 212 5.54 -13.08 22.76
CA GLN A 212 6.53 -12.84 21.71
C GLN A 212 6.51 -11.41 21.18
N TYR A 213 5.38 -10.72 21.23
CA TYR A 213 5.31 -9.35 20.75
C TYR A 213 5.99 -8.42 21.75
N LYS A 214 6.91 -7.61 21.25
CA LYS A 214 7.64 -6.55 21.98
C LYS A 214 7.44 -5.23 21.25
N TYR A 215 7.76 -4.12 21.89
CA TYR A 215 7.68 -2.80 21.27
C TYR A 215 8.99 -2.05 21.43
N ILE A 216 9.19 -1.02 20.61
CA ILE A 216 10.33 -0.11 20.68
C ILE A 216 9.83 1.23 21.18
N GLU A 217 10.44 1.74 22.24
CA GLU A 217 10.13 3.05 22.78
C GLU A 217 10.53 4.16 21.81
N ASN A 218 9.69 5.19 21.66
CA ASN A 218 9.99 6.35 20.81
C ASN A 218 9.85 7.66 21.58
N SER A 219 8.67 7.95 22.12
CA SER A 219 8.38 9.20 22.79
C SER A 219 7.70 8.99 24.13
N THR A 220 8.22 9.69 25.14
CA THR A 220 7.59 9.81 26.45
C THR A 220 6.53 10.94 26.49
N ALA A 221 6.46 11.77 25.44
CA ALA A 221 5.43 12.78 25.31
C ALA A 221 4.08 12.14 24.98
N ASN A 222 3.01 12.66 25.58
CA ASN A 222 1.64 12.21 25.29
C ASN A 222 1.12 12.86 24.00
N GLN A 223 1.70 12.44 22.87
CA GLN A 223 1.33 12.89 21.52
C GLN A 223 1.26 11.70 20.57
N GLY A 224 0.46 11.82 19.51
CA GLY A 224 0.44 10.86 18.41
C GLY A 224 1.83 10.74 17.78
N MET A 225 2.40 9.55 17.86
CA MET A 225 3.74 9.21 17.36
C MET A 225 3.68 8.04 16.37
N ALA A 226 4.79 7.87 15.64
CA ALA A 226 5.10 6.62 14.95
C ALA A 226 5.69 5.62 15.95
N CYS A 227 5.45 4.33 15.82
CA CYS A 227 6.04 3.32 16.71
C CYS A 227 6.05 1.92 16.10
N PHE A 228 6.80 1.01 16.73
CA PHE A 228 6.90 -0.38 16.29
C PHE A 228 6.46 -1.35 17.39
N ILE A 229 5.67 -2.35 16.99
CA ILE A 229 5.50 -3.62 17.71
C ILE A 229 6.08 -4.71 16.81
N TYR A 230 6.89 -5.62 17.34
CA TYR A 230 7.52 -6.68 16.56
C TYR A 230 7.44 -8.04 17.25
N ASN A 231 7.38 -9.10 16.45
CA ASN A 231 7.46 -10.48 16.91
C ASN A 231 8.92 -10.83 17.20
N SER A 232 9.27 -10.88 18.48
CA SER A 232 10.63 -11.20 18.92
C SER A 232 11.06 -12.65 18.64
N ASN A 233 10.18 -13.53 18.16
CA ASN A 233 10.57 -14.84 17.64
C ASN A 233 11.05 -14.79 16.18
N THR A 234 10.66 -13.76 15.41
CA THR A 234 11.03 -13.62 14.00
C THR A 234 12.20 -12.66 13.82
N VAL A 235 12.18 -11.51 14.50
CA VAL A 235 13.16 -10.43 14.28
C VAL A 235 13.81 -9.92 15.58
N ILE A 236 14.97 -9.29 15.43
CA ILE A 236 15.69 -8.59 16.50
C ILE A 236 15.94 -7.15 16.04
N PRO A 237 15.55 -6.10 16.80
CA PRO A 237 15.95 -4.73 16.49
C PRO A 237 17.47 -4.58 16.51
N PHE A 238 18.03 -3.98 15.46
CA PHE A 238 19.46 -3.69 15.36
C PHE A 238 19.73 -2.21 15.59
N LYS A 239 20.61 -1.90 16.57
CA LYS A 239 20.93 -0.54 17.03
C LYS A 239 19.72 0.27 17.51
N GLU A 240 19.99 1.50 17.94
CA GLU A 240 18.98 2.41 18.46
C GLU A 240 18.14 3.03 17.35
N LEU A 241 16.86 3.23 17.64
CA LEU A 241 15.90 3.89 16.76
C LEU A 241 16.34 5.30 16.40
N GLN A 242 16.29 5.63 15.11
CA GLN A 242 16.65 6.95 14.58
C GLN A 242 15.41 7.80 14.29
N LYS A 243 15.52 9.12 14.43
CA LYS A 243 14.43 10.08 14.12
C LYS A 243 14.86 11.00 12.98
N ASN A 244 13.98 11.18 11.99
CA ASN A 244 14.20 12.17 10.95
C ASN A 244 13.89 13.57 11.48
N ARG A 245 14.92 14.42 11.53
CA ARG A 245 14.84 15.82 11.98
C ARG A 245 15.14 16.82 10.87
N LEU A 246 15.28 16.35 9.63
CA LEU A 246 15.81 17.15 8.53
C LEU A 246 14.77 18.11 7.95
N ALA A 247 13.48 17.76 7.99
CA ALA A 247 12.41 18.62 7.51
C ALA A 247 12.05 19.73 8.52
N ASP A 248 11.86 20.95 8.01
CA ASP A 248 11.26 22.11 8.70
C ASP A 248 11.75 22.32 10.14
N ASN A 249 13.08 22.37 10.34
CA ASN A 249 13.70 22.57 11.65
C ASN A 249 13.33 21.51 12.69
N GLY A 250 13.17 20.25 12.25
CA GLY A 250 12.86 19.12 13.12
C GLY A 250 11.40 19.11 13.59
N TYR A 251 10.47 19.56 12.74
CA TYR A 251 9.05 19.53 13.03
C TYR A 251 8.55 18.10 13.27
N LEU A 252 7.92 17.85 14.43
CA LEU A 252 7.31 16.56 14.83
C LEU A 252 8.17 15.31 14.51
N PRO A 253 9.39 15.21 15.07
CA PRO A 253 10.32 14.15 14.71
C PRO A 253 9.88 12.78 15.26
N ASP A 254 9.02 12.75 16.27
CA ASP A 254 8.46 11.51 16.82
C ASP A 254 7.49 10.81 15.85
N ARG A 255 7.12 11.46 14.74
CA ARG A 255 6.27 10.91 13.68
C ARG A 255 7.05 10.35 12.49
N LYS A 256 8.38 10.48 12.48
CA LYS A 256 9.25 10.14 11.35
C LYS A 256 10.48 9.42 11.88
N ILE A 257 10.44 8.09 11.88
CA ILE A 257 11.41 7.25 12.57
C ILE A 257 11.94 6.14 11.67
N ALA A 258 13.12 5.61 11.98
CA ALA A 258 13.68 4.44 11.33
C ALA A 258 14.22 3.43 12.35
N GLN A 259 13.99 2.16 12.06
CA GLN A 259 14.55 1.04 12.83
C GLN A 259 14.99 -0.07 11.88
N ALA A 260 16.20 -0.58 12.06
CA ALA A 260 16.62 -1.82 11.43
C ALA A 260 16.23 -3.05 12.24
N PHE A 261 15.94 -4.14 11.53
CA PHE A 261 15.64 -5.44 12.12
C PHE A 261 16.45 -6.53 11.43
N ASP A 262 17.07 -7.40 12.24
CA ASP A 262 17.69 -8.63 11.76
C ASP A 262 16.65 -9.76 11.77
N LEU A 263 16.46 -10.44 10.64
CA LEU A 263 15.62 -11.62 10.51
C LEU A 263 16.34 -12.83 11.11
N LYS A 264 15.81 -13.42 12.18
CA LYS A 264 16.48 -14.51 12.92
C LYS A 264 16.76 -15.76 12.08
N ALA A 265 15.94 -16.01 11.06
CA ALA A 265 16.05 -17.21 10.24
C ALA A 265 17.34 -17.26 9.41
N ASN A 266 17.87 -16.11 8.99
CA ASN A 266 19.03 -16.01 8.10
C ASN A 266 20.01 -14.88 8.44
N ASN A 267 19.73 -14.06 9.46
CA ASN A 267 20.48 -12.88 9.89
C ASN A 267 20.54 -11.74 8.86
N GLU A 268 19.67 -11.77 7.84
CA GLU A 268 19.52 -10.67 6.90
C GLU A 268 18.89 -9.48 7.62
N ARG A 269 19.30 -8.29 7.21
CA ARG A 269 18.85 -7.04 7.81
C ARG A 269 18.05 -6.25 6.78
N PHE A 270 17.16 -5.41 7.29
CA PHE A 270 16.55 -4.35 6.52
C PHE A 270 16.13 -3.21 7.46
N ILE A 271 15.81 -2.06 6.89
CA ILE A 271 15.46 -0.83 7.60
C ILE A 271 14.00 -0.49 7.29
N VAL A 272 13.19 -0.22 8.33
CA VAL A 272 11.84 0.33 8.17
C VAL A 272 11.85 1.81 8.53
N CYS A 273 11.60 2.67 7.55
CA CYS A 273 11.38 4.11 7.69
C CYS A 273 9.88 4.41 7.76
N LEU A 274 9.37 4.62 8.98
CA LEU A 274 7.97 4.90 9.25
C LEU A 274 7.72 6.41 9.32
N ASN A 275 6.78 6.90 8.52
CA ASN A 275 6.49 8.32 8.34
C ASN A 275 5.00 8.64 8.59
N HIS A 276 4.75 9.75 9.27
CA HIS A 276 3.44 10.40 9.32
C HIS A 276 3.64 11.90 9.05
N TRP A 277 3.40 12.28 7.79
CA TRP A 277 3.61 13.64 7.30
C TRP A 277 2.45 14.57 7.65
N LYS A 278 2.64 15.88 7.43
CA LYS A 278 1.63 16.87 7.76
C LYS A 278 0.33 16.64 6.97
N ALA A 279 -0.79 16.51 7.70
CA ALA A 279 -2.12 16.40 7.11
C ALA A 279 -2.50 17.55 6.16
N LYS A 280 -3.37 17.23 5.19
CA LYS A 280 -3.90 18.12 4.14
C LYS A 280 -4.89 19.18 4.64
N ASP A 281 -5.16 19.22 5.95
CA ASP A 281 -6.21 20.02 6.55
C ASP A 281 -5.96 21.53 6.46
N ASN A 282 -7.04 22.28 6.25
CA ASN A 282 -6.99 23.73 6.11
C ASN A 282 -7.03 24.43 7.48
N SER A 283 -6.08 24.10 8.36
CA SER A 283 -6.05 24.71 9.70
C SER A 283 -6.00 26.25 9.60
N TYR A 284 -6.79 26.94 10.43
CA TYR A 284 -7.01 28.39 10.36
C TYR A 284 -5.77 29.24 10.66
N ASN A 285 -4.70 28.63 11.21
CA ASN A 285 -3.46 29.30 11.56
C ASN A 285 -2.28 28.62 10.86
N LYS A 286 -2.04 29.00 9.61
CA LYS A 286 -0.83 28.61 8.88
C LYS A 286 -0.29 29.79 8.07
N PRO A 287 1.04 29.86 7.87
CA PRO A 287 1.64 30.79 6.93
C PRO A 287 1.05 30.68 5.51
N ASP A 288 0.99 31.79 4.78
CA ASP A 288 0.41 31.88 3.43
C ASP A 288 1.06 30.92 2.43
N GLU A 289 2.36 30.63 2.58
CA GLU A 289 3.09 29.65 1.76
C GLU A 289 2.52 28.22 1.87
N TYR A 290 1.81 27.90 2.95
CA TYR A 290 1.16 26.60 3.15
C TYR A 290 -0.34 26.63 2.82
N ALA A 291 -0.85 27.73 2.24
CA ALA A 291 -2.21 27.81 1.76
C ALA A 291 -2.51 26.78 0.67
N ASP A 292 -3.76 26.33 0.63
CA ASP A 292 -4.26 25.52 -0.48
C ASP A 292 -4.35 26.40 -1.73
N THR A 293 -3.74 25.96 -2.82
CA THR A 293 -3.74 26.64 -4.12
C THR A 293 -4.93 26.21 -4.99
N GLY A 294 -5.71 25.23 -4.55
CA GLY A 294 -6.85 24.68 -5.29
C GLY A 294 -6.46 23.71 -6.41
N ASP A 295 -5.21 23.26 -6.46
CA ASP A 295 -4.68 22.32 -7.46
C ASP A 295 -4.98 20.84 -7.13
N GLY A 296 -5.66 20.60 -6.00
CA GLY A 296 -6.02 19.28 -5.50
C GLY A 296 -5.10 18.73 -4.42
N GLN A 297 -3.96 19.37 -4.17
CA GLN A 297 -2.99 18.89 -3.19
C GLN A 297 -3.36 19.30 -1.76
N GLY A 298 -4.25 20.27 -1.57
CA GLY A 298 -4.67 20.73 -0.25
C GLY A 298 -3.59 21.57 0.45
N SER A 299 -3.89 21.98 1.68
CA SER A 299 -2.96 22.79 2.47
C SER A 299 -1.67 22.03 2.80
N HIS A 300 -0.62 22.78 3.13
CA HIS A 300 0.68 22.26 3.57
C HIS A 300 1.40 21.34 2.56
N VAL A 301 1.09 21.41 1.26
CA VAL A 301 1.80 20.60 0.25
C VAL A 301 3.31 20.87 0.24
N LEU A 302 3.74 22.13 0.34
CA LEU A 302 5.17 22.47 0.40
C LEU A 302 5.89 21.82 1.59
N ARG A 303 5.20 21.71 2.74
CA ARG A 303 5.73 21.01 3.91
C ARG A 303 5.89 19.51 3.62
N ARG A 304 4.89 18.88 3.02
CA ARG A 304 4.98 17.47 2.64
C ARG A 304 6.08 17.23 1.60
N VAL A 305 6.33 18.18 0.69
CA VAL A 305 7.50 18.15 -0.22
C VAL A 305 8.81 18.18 0.58
N HIS A 306 8.99 19.10 1.53
CA HIS A 306 10.19 19.11 2.38
C HIS A 306 10.32 17.82 3.21
N GLU A 307 9.22 17.23 3.67
CA GLU A 307 9.22 15.95 4.38
C GLU A 307 9.64 14.77 3.48
N ALA A 308 9.27 14.80 2.19
CA ALA A 308 9.71 13.83 1.18
C ALA A 308 11.22 13.97 0.88
N GLU A 309 11.70 15.19 0.63
CA GLU A 309 13.13 15.47 0.41
C GLU A 309 13.97 15.07 1.63
N ALA A 310 13.49 15.40 2.83
CA ALA A 310 14.11 15.00 4.08
C ALA A 310 14.12 13.47 4.27
N THR A 311 13.12 12.76 3.73
CA THR A 311 13.09 11.30 3.77
C THR A 311 14.22 10.72 2.91
N LEU A 312 14.41 11.23 1.69
CA LEU A 312 15.50 10.81 0.81
C LEU A 312 16.88 11.05 1.42
N GLU A 313 17.09 12.20 2.07
CA GLU A 313 18.37 12.46 2.76
C GLU A 313 18.53 11.61 4.02
N PHE A 314 17.44 11.36 4.74
CA PHE A 314 17.47 10.51 5.93
C PHE A 314 17.80 9.06 5.59
N ILE A 315 17.35 8.54 4.43
CA ILE A 315 17.72 7.22 3.93
C ILE A 315 19.23 7.05 3.91
N LYS A 316 19.99 8.01 3.35
CA LYS A 316 21.47 7.96 3.33
C LYS A 316 22.08 7.90 4.74
N THR A 317 21.47 8.61 5.68
CA THR A 317 21.92 8.62 7.08
C THR A 317 21.66 7.26 7.75
N VAL A 318 20.48 6.68 7.53
CA VAL A 318 20.09 5.43 8.19
C VAL A 318 20.73 4.21 7.55
N THR A 319 20.98 4.20 6.24
CA THR A 319 21.71 3.10 5.58
C THR A 319 23.15 3.03 6.09
N ALA A 320 23.81 4.18 6.23
CA ALA A 320 25.13 4.26 6.84
C ALA A 320 25.12 3.86 8.34
N TYR A 321 24.08 4.27 9.09
CA TYR A 321 23.99 3.98 10.52
C TYR A 321 23.66 2.50 10.80
N PHE A 322 22.72 1.91 10.08
CA PHE A 322 22.29 0.52 10.28
C PHE A 322 23.08 -0.49 9.44
N GLU A 323 23.97 0.00 8.57
CA GLU A 323 24.87 -0.81 7.72
C GLU A 323 24.09 -1.72 6.76
N ASP A 324 23.05 -1.18 6.13
CA ASP A 324 22.17 -1.92 5.22
C ASP A 324 21.53 -0.99 4.18
N GLU A 325 21.31 -1.46 2.96
CA GLU A 325 20.73 -0.68 1.85
C GLU A 325 19.25 -1.00 1.59
N ASP A 326 18.72 -2.08 2.19
CA ASP A 326 17.33 -2.49 2.07
C ASP A 326 16.45 -1.62 2.96
N VAL A 327 15.80 -0.61 2.36
CA VAL A 327 14.96 0.34 3.09
C VAL A 327 13.52 0.26 2.59
N LEU A 328 12.62 0.00 3.54
CA LEU A 328 11.17 0.07 3.37
C LEU A 328 10.67 1.41 3.92
N ILE A 329 10.06 2.25 3.10
CA ILE A 329 9.43 3.50 3.50
C ILE A 329 7.91 3.27 3.54
N VAL A 330 7.31 3.42 4.71
CA VAL A 330 5.88 3.19 4.91
C VAL A 330 5.24 4.26 5.78
N GLY A 331 3.91 4.37 5.71
CA GLY A 331 3.12 5.19 6.61
C GLY A 331 2.14 6.11 5.89
N ASP A 332 1.45 6.93 6.67
CA ASP A 332 0.52 7.96 6.20
C ASP A 332 1.30 9.18 5.74
N LEU A 333 1.56 9.23 4.43
CA LEU A 333 2.26 10.34 3.78
C LEU A 333 1.31 11.52 3.50
N ASN A 334 0.03 11.38 3.83
CA ASN A 334 -0.99 12.42 3.66
C ASN A 334 -1.01 13.00 2.23
N SER A 335 -0.67 12.20 1.21
CA SER A 335 -0.57 12.65 -0.19
C SER A 335 -1.02 11.55 -1.13
N TYR A 336 -1.84 11.91 -2.12
CA TYR A 336 -2.29 10.98 -3.17
C TYR A 336 -1.19 10.68 -4.20
N SER A 337 -1.29 9.55 -4.90
CA SER A 337 -0.19 8.97 -5.68
C SER A 337 0.45 9.87 -6.75
N LYS A 338 -0.24 10.91 -7.26
CA LYS A 338 0.32 11.83 -8.26
C LYS A 338 0.72 13.20 -7.70
N GLU A 339 0.55 13.42 -6.40
CA GLU A 339 0.94 14.67 -5.74
C GLU A 339 2.45 14.81 -5.65
N ASP A 340 2.90 16.07 -5.57
CA ASP A 340 4.31 16.42 -5.60
C ASP A 340 5.16 15.70 -4.53
N PRO A 341 4.73 15.53 -3.26
CA PRO A 341 5.50 14.80 -2.26
C PRO A 341 5.76 13.34 -2.63
N ILE A 342 4.81 12.67 -3.28
CA ILE A 342 4.96 11.27 -3.71
C ILE A 342 5.91 11.18 -4.89
N ARG A 343 5.77 12.10 -5.85
CA ARG A 343 6.66 12.20 -7.00
C ARG A 343 8.11 12.48 -6.60
N VAL A 344 8.35 13.27 -5.56
CA VAL A 344 9.70 13.47 -5.02
C VAL A 344 10.35 12.15 -4.62
N LEU A 345 9.61 11.23 -4.00
CA LEU A 345 10.13 9.90 -3.65
C LEU A 345 10.45 9.06 -4.91
N GLU A 346 9.57 9.08 -5.90
CA GLU A 346 9.77 8.37 -7.18
C GLU A 346 10.96 8.94 -7.99
N GLU A 347 11.10 10.27 -8.04
CA GLU A 347 12.24 10.98 -8.63
C GLU A 347 13.54 10.73 -7.87
N GLY A 348 13.44 10.39 -6.58
CA GLY A 348 14.53 9.87 -5.73
C GLY A 348 14.82 8.38 -5.92
N GLU A 349 14.33 7.76 -6.99
CA GLU A 349 14.54 6.36 -7.37
C GLU A 349 13.95 5.31 -6.40
N LEU A 350 13.00 5.72 -5.54
CA LEU A 350 12.24 4.77 -4.75
C LEU A 350 11.11 4.13 -5.57
N ILE A 351 10.90 2.84 -5.39
CA ILE A 351 9.88 2.08 -6.10
C ILE A 351 8.58 2.12 -5.29
N ASN A 352 7.48 2.54 -5.92
CA ASN A 352 6.16 2.51 -5.31
C ASN A 352 5.56 1.09 -5.41
N GLU A 353 5.59 0.36 -4.30
CA GLU A 353 5.13 -1.03 -4.25
C GLU A 353 3.62 -1.15 -4.47
N LEU A 354 2.84 -0.14 -4.06
CA LEU A 354 1.39 -0.15 -4.25
C LEU A 354 1.01 0.10 -5.70
N GLN A 355 1.74 0.95 -6.43
CA GLN A 355 1.54 1.08 -7.87
C GLN A 355 1.99 -0.17 -8.65
N LYS A 356 3.00 -0.89 -8.15
CA LYS A 356 3.48 -2.14 -8.75
C LYS A 356 2.49 -3.29 -8.56
N TYR A 357 1.96 -3.46 -7.35
CA TYR A 357 1.17 -4.64 -6.98
C TYR A 357 -0.34 -4.39 -6.89
N ALA A 358 -0.78 -3.20 -6.49
CA ALA A 358 -2.18 -2.87 -6.21
C ALA A 358 -2.63 -1.52 -6.80
N PRO A 359 -2.36 -1.20 -8.09
CA PRO A 359 -2.57 0.15 -8.66
C PRO A 359 -4.03 0.63 -8.69
N ASN A 360 -4.99 -0.27 -8.43
CA ASN A 360 -6.43 0.00 -8.45
C ASN A 360 -7.11 -0.23 -7.09
N GLU A 361 -6.33 -0.23 -6.00
CA GLU A 361 -6.84 -0.27 -4.63
C GLU A 361 -6.64 1.10 -3.94
N TYR A 362 -6.97 1.19 -2.65
CA TYR A 362 -6.90 2.43 -1.88
C TYR A 362 -6.78 2.17 -0.38
N SER A 363 -6.11 3.08 0.34
CA SER A 363 -6.06 3.06 1.80
C SER A 363 -7.09 3.96 2.47
N TYR A 364 -7.66 4.91 1.73
CA TYR A 364 -8.48 5.98 2.27
C TYR A 364 -9.67 6.32 1.37
N ALA A 365 -10.77 6.72 1.99
CA ALA A 365 -11.98 7.18 1.31
C ALA A 365 -12.54 8.40 2.04
N PHE A 366 -12.79 9.49 1.32
CA PHE A 366 -13.18 10.76 1.92
C PHE A 366 -14.20 11.53 1.10
N PHE A 367 -15.14 12.18 1.81
CA PHE A 367 -16.09 13.08 1.19
C PHE A 367 -15.47 14.46 0.96
N SER A 368 -15.18 14.80 -0.30
CA SER A 368 -14.76 16.13 -0.69
C SER A 368 -15.37 16.52 -2.04
N ASN A 369 -15.53 17.83 -2.28
CA ASN A 369 -16.02 18.35 -3.56
C ASN A 369 -17.30 17.66 -4.07
N ASN A 370 -18.24 17.38 -3.15
CA ASN A 370 -19.52 16.70 -3.43
C ASN A 370 -19.40 15.28 -4.01
N SER A 371 -18.31 14.57 -3.72
CA SER A 371 -18.13 13.16 -4.03
C SER A 371 -17.41 12.45 -2.90
N TYR A 372 -17.70 11.17 -2.69
CA TYR A 372 -16.92 10.33 -1.80
C TYR A 372 -15.92 9.58 -2.67
N ALA A 373 -14.65 9.99 -2.58
CA ALA A 373 -13.61 9.55 -3.50
C ALA A 373 -12.52 8.79 -2.74
N THR A 374 -11.89 7.85 -3.43
CA THR A 374 -10.90 6.91 -2.88
C THR A 374 -9.50 7.21 -3.40
N GLY A 375 -8.48 6.81 -2.63
CA GLY A 375 -7.07 6.87 -3.03
C GLY A 375 -6.12 6.44 -1.93
N TYR A 376 -4.81 6.53 -2.18
CA TYR A 376 -3.79 6.21 -1.20
C TYR A 376 -3.36 7.46 -0.42
N LEU A 377 -3.45 7.39 0.90
CA LEU A 377 -2.67 8.28 1.79
C LEU A 377 -1.55 7.51 2.50
N ASP A 378 -1.76 6.21 2.69
CA ASP A 378 -0.79 5.28 3.25
C ASP A 378 -0.03 4.61 2.11
N HIS A 379 1.29 4.67 2.15
CA HIS A 379 2.15 4.19 1.07
C HIS A 379 3.12 3.11 1.53
N SER A 380 3.65 2.38 0.56
CA SER A 380 4.78 1.46 0.69
C SER A 380 5.74 1.69 -0.47
N PHE A 381 6.96 2.10 -0.14
CA PHE A 381 8.04 2.38 -1.07
C PHE A 381 9.28 1.58 -0.67
N ALA A 382 10.10 1.18 -1.64
CA ALA A 382 11.35 0.47 -1.36
C ALA A 382 12.54 1.07 -2.12
N THR A 383 13.74 0.91 -1.55
CA THR A 383 14.98 1.01 -2.33
C THR A 383 15.05 -0.15 -3.33
N ALA A 384 15.81 0.02 -4.41
CA ALA A 384 15.93 -0.99 -5.46
C ALA A 384 16.41 -2.37 -4.96
N THR A 385 17.25 -2.39 -3.92
CA THR A 385 17.75 -3.64 -3.32
C THR A 385 16.64 -4.39 -2.56
N LEU A 386 15.75 -3.66 -1.88
CA LEU A 386 14.61 -4.26 -1.19
C LEU A 386 13.46 -4.61 -2.13
N ASP A 387 13.17 -3.80 -3.15
CA ASP A 387 12.15 -4.08 -4.19
C ASP A 387 12.32 -5.48 -4.80
N ALA A 388 13.57 -5.89 -5.05
CA ALA A 388 13.91 -7.21 -5.59
C ALA A 388 13.50 -8.37 -4.65
N GLN A 389 13.30 -8.08 -3.37
CA GLN A 389 12.98 -9.03 -2.31
C GLN A 389 11.51 -8.95 -1.88
N ILE A 390 10.80 -7.89 -2.25
CA ILE A 390 9.37 -7.77 -2.04
C ILE A 390 8.62 -8.75 -2.95
N ARG A 391 7.60 -9.40 -2.40
CA ARG A 391 6.76 -10.37 -3.09
C ARG A 391 5.41 -9.78 -3.42
N TYR A 392 4.86 -8.98 -2.52
CA TYR A 392 3.58 -8.32 -2.71
C TYR A 392 3.42 -7.17 -1.71
N ALA A 393 2.63 -6.16 -2.09
CA ALA A 393 2.18 -5.12 -1.18
C ALA A 393 0.75 -4.69 -1.53
N HIS A 394 -0.13 -4.58 -0.54
CA HIS A 394 -1.52 -4.15 -0.77
C HIS A 394 -2.18 -3.61 0.52
N PRO A 395 -3.23 -2.79 0.40
CA PRO A 395 -4.07 -2.44 1.54
C PRO A 395 -4.93 -3.63 1.99
N PHE A 396 -5.06 -3.82 3.30
CA PHE A 396 -6.01 -4.75 3.89
C PHE A 396 -7.32 -4.01 4.18
N HIS A 397 -8.32 -4.23 3.33
CA HIS A 397 -9.59 -3.51 3.28
C HIS A 397 -10.53 -3.80 4.46
N ILE A 398 -10.19 -3.29 5.65
CA ILE A 398 -11.00 -3.45 6.88
C ILE A 398 -11.64 -2.15 7.38
N ASN A 399 -11.30 -0.99 6.83
CA ASN A 399 -11.60 0.32 7.42
C ASN A 399 -12.23 1.33 6.45
N ALA A 400 -11.54 1.71 5.37
CA ALA A 400 -11.97 2.81 4.49
C ALA A 400 -13.30 2.51 3.77
N ASP A 401 -13.57 1.23 3.53
CA ASP A 401 -14.76 0.73 2.84
C ASP A 401 -16.02 0.76 3.73
N GLU A 402 -15.81 0.71 5.04
CA GLU A 402 -16.88 0.60 6.03
C GLU A 402 -17.57 1.95 6.26
N PRO A 403 -18.88 1.96 6.53
CA PRO A 403 -19.61 3.21 6.71
C PRO A 403 -19.21 3.94 8.00
N ASP A 404 -19.29 5.27 7.97
CA ASP A 404 -18.94 6.15 9.09
C ASP A 404 -19.71 5.81 10.38
N ALA A 405 -20.94 5.28 10.27
CA ALA A 405 -21.73 4.89 11.44
C ALA A 405 -21.10 3.77 12.28
N LEU A 406 -20.14 3.00 11.74
CA LEU A 406 -19.43 1.94 12.46
C LEU A 406 -18.12 2.41 13.13
N LYS A 407 -17.74 3.68 12.93
CA LYS A 407 -16.54 4.25 13.57
C LYS A 407 -16.63 4.17 15.08
N ILE A 408 -15.50 4.32 15.75
CA ILE A 408 -15.43 4.33 17.22
C ILE A 408 -16.43 5.34 17.81
N GLY A 409 -17.33 4.87 18.67
CA GLY A 409 -18.43 5.68 19.23
C GLY A 409 -19.72 5.72 18.39
N GLY A 410 -19.72 5.14 17.19
CA GLY A 410 -20.89 4.95 16.32
C GLY A 410 -21.82 3.81 16.77
N LYS A 411 -22.83 3.47 15.96
CA LYS A 411 -23.76 2.35 16.22
C LYS A 411 -24.23 1.69 14.91
N PRO A 412 -24.33 0.34 14.84
CA PRO A 412 -23.90 -0.61 15.87
C PRO A 412 -22.36 -0.64 16.02
N GLN A 413 -21.87 -1.04 17.20
CA GLN A 413 -20.45 -1.33 17.42
C GLN A 413 -20.33 -2.82 17.69
N GLU A 414 -19.40 -3.47 17.00
CA GLU A 414 -19.10 -4.88 17.16
C GLU A 414 -17.65 -5.06 17.57
N ASP A 415 -17.41 -6.10 18.38
CA ASP A 415 -16.08 -6.51 18.84
C ASP A 415 -15.37 -7.30 17.72
N ASN A 416 -15.09 -6.61 16.61
CA ASN A 416 -14.41 -7.14 15.43
C ASN A 416 -13.36 -6.13 14.91
N MET A 417 -12.62 -6.46 13.85
CA MET A 417 -11.54 -5.60 13.36
C MET A 417 -11.98 -4.45 12.44
N TYR A 418 -13.23 -4.45 11.97
CA TYR A 418 -13.66 -3.59 10.86
C TYR A 418 -13.99 -2.18 11.34
N ARG A 419 -13.61 -1.14 10.60
CA ARG A 419 -13.78 0.28 10.98
C ARG A 419 -13.22 0.59 12.38
N CYS A 420 -12.00 0.11 12.63
CA CYS A 420 -11.21 0.48 13.81
C CYS A 420 -10.38 1.75 13.60
N SER A 421 -10.24 2.17 12.34
CA SER A 421 -9.62 3.40 11.86
C SER A 421 -10.38 3.89 10.62
N ASP A 422 -10.09 5.09 10.14
CA ASP A 422 -10.46 5.58 8.82
C ASP A 422 -9.47 5.18 7.70
N HIS A 423 -8.29 4.65 8.06
CA HIS A 423 -7.27 4.15 7.13
C HIS A 423 -7.26 2.62 7.06
N ASN A 424 -7.15 2.04 5.87
CA ASN A 424 -6.79 0.62 5.72
C ASN A 424 -5.28 0.44 6.00
N PRO A 425 -4.87 -0.58 6.78
CA PRO A 425 -3.47 -0.93 6.93
C PRO A 425 -2.85 -1.37 5.60
N ILE A 426 -1.58 -1.02 5.38
CA ILE A 426 -0.78 -1.50 4.25
C ILE A 426 0.05 -2.71 4.69
N VAL A 427 -0.06 -3.82 3.98
CA VAL A 427 0.67 -5.07 4.25
C VAL A 427 1.71 -5.28 3.17
N THR A 428 2.98 -5.45 3.56
CA THR A 428 4.10 -5.72 2.66
C THR A 428 4.74 -7.06 3.01
N PHE A 429 4.87 -7.93 2.01
CA PHE A 429 5.40 -9.27 2.11
C PHE A 429 6.80 -9.32 1.51
N ILE A 430 7.77 -9.76 2.30
CA ILE A 430 9.19 -9.69 1.96
C ILE A 430 9.77 -11.10 2.04
N LYS A 431 10.55 -11.48 1.03
CA LYS A 431 11.44 -12.64 1.07
C LYS A 431 12.87 -12.14 1.26
N LEU A 432 13.17 -11.72 2.48
CA LEU A 432 14.43 -11.09 2.85
C LEU A 432 15.58 -12.11 2.81
N GLY A 433 16.70 -11.74 2.19
CA GLY A 433 17.82 -12.63 1.87
C GLY A 433 17.76 -13.26 0.49
N THR A 434 16.89 -12.79 -0.39
CA THR A 434 16.91 -13.17 -1.82
C THR A 434 17.60 -12.09 -2.64
N THR A 435 18.89 -11.85 -2.36
CA THR A 435 19.75 -11.06 -3.25
C THR A 435 19.97 -11.82 -4.57
N THR A 436 19.10 -11.60 -5.55
CA THR A 436 19.22 -11.85 -7.02
C THR A 436 20.15 -12.98 -7.55
N GLY A 437 20.30 -14.10 -6.84
CA GLY A 437 20.94 -15.31 -7.37
C GLY A 437 22.44 -15.50 -7.09
N ILE A 438 23.01 -14.86 -6.07
CA ILE A 438 24.29 -15.33 -5.51
C ILE A 438 23.98 -16.18 -4.27
N GLU A 439 23.87 -17.50 -4.46
CA GLU A 439 23.98 -18.45 -3.34
C GLU A 439 25.42 -18.38 -2.83
N SER A 440 25.64 -17.87 -1.62
CA SER A 440 26.83 -18.25 -0.85
C SER A 440 26.62 -19.70 -0.39
N PRO A 441 27.43 -20.67 -0.85
CA PRO A 441 27.21 -22.06 -0.48
C PRO A 441 27.45 -22.27 1.02
N THR A 442 26.53 -22.99 1.64
CA THR A 442 26.61 -23.50 2.99
C THR A 442 27.84 -24.40 3.18
N LEU A 443 28.78 -23.91 3.99
CA LEU A 443 29.86 -24.61 4.72
C LEU A 443 30.58 -25.78 4.01
N SER A 444 31.76 -25.49 3.45
CA SER A 444 33.05 -26.03 3.94
C SER A 444 34.24 -25.47 3.14
N ARG A 445 34.71 -24.26 3.53
CA ARG A 445 35.86 -23.53 2.94
C ARG A 445 35.69 -23.18 1.43
N PRO A 446 35.98 -21.94 1.05
CA PRO A 446 37.38 -21.59 0.88
C PRO A 446 37.74 -20.20 1.40
N ASP A 447 39.04 -20.04 1.64
CA ASP A 447 39.75 -18.78 1.79
C ASP A 447 39.83 -18.01 0.45
N ILE A 448 38.82 -18.17 -0.41
CA ILE A 448 38.66 -17.57 -1.73
C ILE A 448 37.19 -17.12 -1.85
N GLU A 449 36.97 -15.86 -2.19
CA GLU A 449 35.66 -15.24 -2.39
C GLU A 449 35.53 -14.78 -3.84
N LEU A 450 34.35 -14.98 -4.43
CA LEU A 450 34.00 -14.39 -5.73
C LEU A 450 33.04 -13.22 -5.48
N ILE A 451 33.47 -12.02 -5.83
CA ILE A 451 32.75 -10.75 -5.61
C ILE A 451 32.62 -9.96 -6.91
N GLY A 452 31.76 -8.94 -6.89
CA GLY A 452 31.56 -8.00 -8.00
C GLY A 452 30.24 -8.20 -8.74
N ASP A 453 29.83 -7.17 -9.49
CA ASP A 453 28.61 -7.18 -10.31
C ASP A 453 28.96 -7.48 -11.78
N PRO A 454 28.46 -8.59 -12.37
CA PRO A 454 28.71 -8.89 -13.78
C PRO A 454 28.23 -7.79 -14.75
N ARG A 455 27.27 -6.94 -14.38
CA ARG A 455 26.86 -5.76 -15.17
C ARG A 455 27.96 -4.71 -15.28
N SER A 456 28.86 -4.65 -14.30
CA SER A 456 30.06 -3.81 -14.33
C SER A 456 31.14 -4.35 -15.28
N GLY A 457 30.92 -5.54 -15.88
CA GLY A 457 31.76 -6.13 -16.90
C GLY A 457 32.95 -6.94 -16.37
N TYR A 458 33.07 -7.08 -15.05
CA TYR A 458 34.14 -7.85 -14.40
C TYR A 458 33.60 -8.59 -13.17
N LEU A 459 34.22 -9.72 -12.86
CA LEU A 459 34.13 -10.39 -11.57
C LEU A 459 35.51 -10.39 -10.91
N THR A 460 35.55 -10.54 -9.60
CA THR A 460 36.81 -10.55 -8.85
C THR A 460 36.88 -11.76 -7.94
N LEU A 461 37.96 -12.52 -8.00
CA LEU A 461 38.31 -13.51 -6.99
C LEU A 461 39.28 -12.89 -6.00
N VAL A 462 39.00 -12.99 -4.71
CA VAL A 462 39.86 -12.54 -3.61
C VAL A 462 40.26 -13.73 -2.76
N SER A 463 41.53 -13.84 -2.38
CA SER A 463 42.00 -14.89 -1.47
C SER A 463 42.57 -14.32 -0.17
N ASN A 464 42.22 -14.95 0.95
CA ASN A 464 42.68 -14.59 2.30
C ASN A 464 44.12 -15.04 2.56
N THR A 465 44.72 -14.56 3.66
CA THR A 465 46.19 -14.41 3.77
C THR A 465 47.04 -15.66 3.61
N ASP A 466 46.45 -16.84 3.80
CA ASP A 466 47.16 -18.13 3.79
C ASP A 466 46.93 -18.93 2.50
N PHE A 467 46.13 -18.43 1.54
CA PHE A 467 45.89 -19.08 0.25
C PHE A 467 46.45 -18.27 -0.92
N VAL A 468 46.98 -19.01 -1.89
CA VAL A 468 47.62 -18.50 -3.12
C VAL A 468 46.83 -19.01 -4.31
N LEU A 469 46.17 -18.10 -5.02
CA LEU A 469 45.52 -18.33 -6.31
C LEU A 469 46.58 -18.39 -7.41
N ILE A 470 46.58 -19.46 -8.19
CA ILE A 470 47.48 -19.60 -9.35
C ILE A 470 46.74 -19.52 -10.67
N ARG A 471 45.44 -19.82 -10.69
CA ARG A 471 44.65 -19.86 -11.93
C ARG A 471 43.16 -19.68 -11.65
N ALA A 472 42.47 -19.03 -12.57
CA ALA A 472 41.01 -18.97 -12.63
C ALA A 472 40.51 -19.32 -14.04
N GLU A 473 39.37 -19.97 -14.15
CA GLU A 473 38.74 -20.35 -15.43
C GLU A 473 37.27 -19.94 -15.42
N ILE A 474 36.76 -19.43 -16.53
CA ILE A 474 35.34 -19.29 -16.81
C ILE A 474 34.94 -20.43 -17.74
N VAL A 475 33.94 -21.20 -17.36
CA VAL A 475 33.51 -22.42 -18.03
C VAL A 475 32.03 -22.32 -18.36
N ASN A 476 31.62 -22.69 -19.57
CA ASN A 476 30.19 -22.75 -19.90
C ASN A 476 29.53 -24.02 -19.32
N ILE A 477 28.20 -24.10 -19.41
CA ILE A 477 27.42 -25.27 -18.95
C ILE A 477 27.79 -26.59 -19.63
N GLY A 478 28.37 -26.54 -20.83
CA GLY A 478 28.89 -27.72 -21.55
C GLY A 478 30.26 -28.18 -21.06
N GLY A 479 30.85 -27.51 -20.07
CA GLY A 479 32.16 -27.82 -19.52
C GLY A 479 33.34 -27.27 -20.33
N GLN A 480 33.09 -26.44 -21.35
CA GLN A 480 34.15 -25.81 -22.14
C GLN A 480 34.70 -24.58 -21.44
N ILE A 481 36.02 -24.47 -21.36
CA ILE A 481 36.71 -23.29 -20.83
C ILE A 481 36.59 -22.16 -21.87
N ILE A 482 35.92 -21.08 -21.47
CA ILE A 482 35.67 -19.88 -22.27
C ILE A 482 36.81 -18.88 -22.12
N ALA A 483 37.34 -18.75 -20.90
CA ALA A 483 38.49 -17.91 -20.61
C ALA A 483 39.28 -18.51 -19.45
N ALA A 484 40.59 -18.30 -19.44
CA ALA A 484 41.47 -18.69 -18.35
C ALA A 484 42.40 -17.54 -18.01
N TYR A 485 42.69 -17.40 -16.73
CA TYR A 485 43.49 -16.34 -16.16
C TYR A 485 44.50 -16.95 -15.19
N ASP A 486 45.70 -16.40 -15.11
CA ASP A 486 46.76 -16.74 -14.17
C ASP A 486 47.38 -15.44 -13.59
N THR A 487 48.45 -15.59 -12.80
CA THR A 487 49.16 -14.46 -12.19
C THR A 487 50.05 -13.68 -13.18
N ASN A 488 50.21 -14.15 -14.42
CA ASN A 488 50.90 -13.42 -15.49
C ASN A 488 49.97 -12.44 -16.21
N ASN A 489 48.65 -12.59 -16.09
CA ASN A 489 47.69 -11.62 -16.61
C ASN A 489 47.76 -10.29 -15.82
N THR A 490 47.79 -9.17 -16.55
CA THR A 490 47.85 -7.83 -15.97
C THR A 490 46.72 -7.57 -14.97
N GLY A 491 47.06 -7.17 -13.74
CA GLY A 491 46.09 -6.88 -12.67
C GLY A 491 45.76 -8.08 -11.77
N ASN A 492 46.24 -9.29 -12.12
CA ASN A 492 46.11 -10.46 -11.28
C ASN A 492 47.33 -10.64 -10.36
N THR A 493 47.09 -11.17 -9.18
CA THR A 493 48.08 -11.48 -8.15
C THR A 493 47.68 -12.78 -7.47
N GLU A 494 48.58 -13.35 -6.69
CA GLU A 494 48.33 -14.54 -5.86
C GLU A 494 47.14 -14.40 -4.90
N LYS A 495 46.66 -13.18 -4.62
CA LYS A 495 45.50 -12.93 -3.75
C LYS A 495 44.29 -12.34 -4.46
N HIS A 496 44.41 -12.00 -5.73
CA HIS A 496 43.39 -11.21 -6.42
C HIS A 496 43.40 -11.48 -7.91
N PHE A 497 42.29 -11.96 -8.46
CA PHE A 497 42.12 -12.15 -9.91
C PHE A 497 40.93 -11.33 -10.39
N THR A 498 41.14 -10.50 -11.41
CA THR A 498 40.07 -9.83 -12.13
C THR A 498 39.70 -10.65 -13.37
N LEU A 499 38.42 -10.96 -13.50
CA LEU A 499 37.85 -11.79 -14.56
C LEU A 499 36.93 -10.93 -15.44
N PRO A 500 37.40 -10.43 -16.59
CA PRO A 500 36.54 -9.76 -17.56
C PRO A 500 35.39 -10.67 -18.03
N VAL A 501 34.17 -10.16 -17.92
CA VAL A 501 32.94 -10.84 -18.37
C VAL A 501 32.09 -10.02 -19.34
N LYS A 502 32.43 -8.74 -19.57
CA LYS A 502 31.65 -7.80 -20.40
C LYS A 502 31.31 -8.30 -21.81
N ASN A 503 32.17 -9.13 -22.40
CA ASN A 503 32.02 -9.62 -23.77
C ASN A 503 31.45 -11.05 -23.84
N LEU A 504 31.08 -11.63 -22.71
CA LEU A 504 30.46 -12.95 -22.67
C LEU A 504 28.95 -12.81 -22.92
N ALA A 505 28.36 -13.79 -23.59
CA ALA A 505 26.92 -13.82 -23.80
C ALA A 505 26.19 -14.03 -22.47
N SER A 506 25.01 -13.43 -22.32
CA SER A 506 24.13 -13.66 -21.18
C SER A 506 23.83 -15.16 -21.01
N GLY A 507 23.84 -15.65 -19.78
CA GLY A 507 23.63 -17.06 -19.49
C GLY A 507 24.37 -17.57 -18.26
N PHE A 508 24.33 -18.89 -18.07
CA PHE A 508 24.94 -19.57 -16.93
C PHE A 508 26.38 -19.99 -17.22
N TYR A 509 27.27 -19.71 -16.26
CA TYR A 509 28.68 -20.07 -16.29
C TYR A 509 29.12 -20.64 -14.94
N LEU A 510 30.24 -21.36 -14.97
CA LEU A 510 30.99 -21.75 -13.78
C LEU A 510 32.31 -20.97 -13.75
N VAL A 511 32.67 -20.45 -12.59
CA VAL A 511 34.02 -19.89 -12.35
C VAL A 511 34.78 -20.88 -11.49
N ARG A 512 35.93 -21.37 -11.98
CA ARG A 512 36.80 -22.29 -11.25
C ARG A 512 38.06 -21.57 -10.80
N ALA A 513 38.36 -21.61 -9.51
CA ALA A 513 39.58 -21.03 -8.92
C ALA A 513 40.50 -22.15 -8.45
N TYR A 514 41.78 -22.06 -8.78
CA TYR A 514 42.81 -23.06 -8.47
C TYR A 514 43.88 -22.48 -7.57
N ASP A 515 44.24 -23.22 -6.54
CA ASP A 515 45.35 -22.86 -5.64
C ASP A 515 46.69 -23.47 -6.05
N ALA A 516 47.76 -23.12 -5.33
CA ALA A 516 49.11 -23.64 -5.56
C ALA A 516 49.25 -25.18 -5.47
N GLN A 517 48.30 -25.88 -4.84
CA GLN A 517 48.23 -27.35 -4.81
C GLN A 517 47.31 -27.91 -5.90
N ASN A 518 46.84 -27.07 -6.81
CA ASN A 518 45.91 -27.37 -7.89
C ASN A 518 44.53 -27.88 -7.41
N ARG A 519 44.14 -27.54 -6.18
CA ARG A 519 42.78 -27.79 -5.66
C ARG A 519 41.84 -26.76 -6.28
N CYS A 520 40.63 -27.19 -6.62
CA CYS A 520 39.67 -26.37 -7.35
C CYS A 520 38.47 -26.01 -6.47
N THR A 521 38.16 -24.72 -6.39
CA THR A 521 36.88 -24.19 -5.94
C THR A 521 36.04 -23.81 -7.15
N THR A 522 34.74 -24.09 -7.14
CA THR A 522 33.83 -23.73 -8.25
C THR A 522 32.67 -22.87 -7.76
N TYR A 523 32.43 -21.75 -8.44
CA TYR A 523 31.30 -20.85 -8.24
C TYR A 523 30.37 -20.93 -9.44
N LYS A 524 29.07 -20.72 -9.20
CA LYS A 524 28.06 -20.57 -10.26
C LYS A 524 27.83 -19.08 -10.48
N VAL A 525 27.73 -18.66 -11.74
CA VAL A 525 27.51 -17.25 -12.11
C VAL A 525 26.46 -17.16 -13.20
N VAL A 526 25.55 -16.20 -13.06
CA VAL A 526 24.61 -15.80 -14.12
C VAL A 526 25.07 -14.46 -14.66
N LEU A 527 25.36 -14.41 -15.96
CA LEU A 527 25.65 -13.17 -16.66
C LEU A 527 24.35 -12.61 -17.24
N PRO A 528 23.96 -11.37 -16.90
CA PRO A 528 22.70 -10.75 -17.29
C PRO A 528 22.63 -10.38 -18.78
#